data_AF-A0A1H1WGH6-F1
#
_entry.id   AF-A0A1H1WGH6-F1
#
_cell.length_a   1.000
_cell.length_b   1.000
_cell.length_c   1.000
_cell.angle_alpha   90.00
_cell.angle_beta   90.00
_cell.angle_gamma   90.00
#
_symmetry.space_group_name_H-M   'P 1'
#
loop_
_entity.id
_entity.type
_entity.pdbx_description
1 polymer ?
#
loop_
_entity_poly.entity_id
_entity_poly.type
_entity_poly.pdbx_seq_one_letter_code
_entity_poly.pdbx_strand_id
1 'polypeptide(L)'
;MTDSPASRSPDPGRSRPDVDRRHRGRDDQERDARTGSSAAATRIQHQARWVDLQIERAMARGDFDNLPGQGKPLGDLGSPYDRDWWLKKLIEREQITGVLPEALQLRKDDAELDALLDRESLEKRVRELVEGFNRRIVVARRQLQGGPPVVTPTRDVEQEVRRWRERLDERRRANAEAARRTAEEETTRRGRRERRERRWWRRA
;
A
#
# COMPACT_ATOMS: atom_id res chain seq x y z
N MET A 1 1.09 55.69 63.77
CA MET A 1 1.64 55.09 62.54
C MET A 1 0.79 55.60 61.39
N THR A 2 1.02 56.85 60.98
CA THR A 2 1.95 57.28 59.92
C THR A 2 1.47 56.80 58.56
N ASP A 3 0.80 57.69 57.80
CA ASP A 3 1.30 57.98 56.46
C ASP A 3 0.73 59.28 55.87
N SER A 4 1.63 60.25 55.76
CA SER A 4 1.78 61.14 54.61
C SER A 4 3.31 61.32 54.52
N PRO A 5 3.95 61.29 53.34
CA PRO A 5 3.70 62.35 52.35
C PRO A 5 3.97 61.99 50.86
N ALA A 6 3.66 62.97 50.00
CA ALA A 6 4.43 63.38 48.80
C ALA A 6 4.51 62.43 47.59
N SER A 7 4.56 62.85 46.33
CA SER A 7 4.44 64.14 45.62
C SER A 7 4.69 63.82 44.14
N ARG A 8 3.88 64.35 43.21
CA ARG A 8 4.30 64.98 41.93
C ARG A 8 3.12 65.20 40.99
N SER A 9 2.70 66.46 40.88
CA SER A 9 2.27 67.08 39.60
C SER A 9 3.52 67.70 38.92
N PRO A 10 3.46 68.37 37.74
CA PRO A 10 2.61 68.29 36.53
C PRO A 10 3.53 67.96 35.29
N ASP A 11 3.10 67.80 34.03
CA ASP A 11 2.69 68.83 33.04
C ASP A 11 2.56 68.16 31.64
N PRO A 12 1.84 68.76 30.65
CA PRO A 12 1.31 68.12 29.46
C PRO A 12 2.19 68.35 28.22
N GLY A 13 2.06 67.46 27.26
CA GLY A 13 2.67 67.70 25.95
C GLY A 13 2.53 66.52 25.02
N ARG A 14 1.38 66.39 24.36
CA ARG A 14 1.25 65.67 23.09
C ARG A 14 0.07 66.21 22.29
N SER A 15 0.29 67.40 21.72
CA SER A 15 -0.39 67.81 20.50
C SER A 15 0.35 67.21 19.30
N ARG A 16 -0.34 66.39 18.52
CA ARG A 16 -0.24 66.33 17.05
C ARG A 16 -1.45 65.56 16.52
N PRO A 17 -2.37 66.20 15.78
CA PRO A 17 -3.41 65.51 15.03
C PRO A 17 -2.90 65.15 13.63
N ASP A 18 -3.45 64.03 13.10
CA ASP A 18 -3.75 63.75 11.69
C ASP A 18 -2.53 63.72 10.71
N VAL A 19 -2.44 62.95 9.64
CA VAL A 19 -3.38 62.27 8.74
C VAL A 19 -2.50 61.24 8.02
N ASP A 20 -2.82 59.94 8.02
CA ASP A 20 -2.58 59.10 6.82
C ASP A 20 -3.23 57.70 6.91
N ARG A 21 -4.54 57.67 7.20
CA ARG A 21 -5.33 56.43 7.21
C ARG A 21 -6.07 56.16 5.91
N ARG A 22 -5.65 56.78 4.81
CA ARG A 22 -6.24 56.57 3.49
C ARG A 22 -5.09 56.29 2.53
N HIS A 23 -4.94 55.04 2.09
CA HIS A 23 -4.29 54.59 0.84
C HIS A 23 -3.75 53.15 0.92
N ARG A 24 -4.53 52.20 1.46
CA ARG A 24 -4.19 50.77 1.33
C ARG A 24 -5.40 49.83 1.28
N GLY A 25 -6.48 50.29 0.66
CA GLY A 25 -7.72 49.50 0.54
C GLY A 25 -8.52 49.74 -0.73
N ARG A 26 -7.92 50.37 -1.76
CA ARG A 26 -8.61 50.69 -3.02
C ARG A 26 -8.02 50.04 -4.27
N ASP A 27 -6.90 49.32 -4.14
CA ASP A 27 -6.18 48.76 -5.31
C ASP A 27 -6.35 47.23 -5.44
N ASP A 28 -6.97 46.57 -4.47
CA ASP A 28 -7.24 45.12 -4.50
C ASP A 28 -8.65 44.80 -5.03
N GLN A 29 -9.60 45.74 -4.95
CA GLN A 29 -10.96 45.54 -5.47
C GLN A 29 -11.08 45.80 -6.98
N GLU A 30 -10.13 46.53 -7.58
CA GLU A 30 -10.20 46.93 -8.98
C GLU A 30 -9.61 45.90 -9.96
N ARG A 31 -8.89 44.89 -9.45
CA ARG A 31 -8.32 43.80 -10.27
C ARG A 31 -9.27 42.63 -10.53
N ASP A 32 -10.45 42.57 -9.91
CA ASP A 32 -11.29 41.37 -9.93
C ASP A 32 -12.66 41.52 -10.62
N ALA A 33 -12.99 42.71 -11.14
CA ALA A 33 -14.29 42.97 -11.76
C ALA A 33 -14.34 42.71 -13.28
N ARG A 34 -13.20 42.57 -13.96
CA ARG A 34 -13.17 42.53 -15.44
C ARG A 34 -13.01 41.14 -16.07
N THR A 35 -12.42 40.13 -15.38
CA THR A 35 -12.15 38.84 -16.06
C THR A 35 -12.08 37.56 -15.20
N GLY A 36 -12.48 37.58 -13.92
CA GLY A 36 -12.37 36.40 -13.04
C GLY A 36 -13.69 35.67 -12.77
N SER A 37 -14.63 36.38 -12.15
CA SER A 37 -15.80 35.76 -11.50
C SER A 37 -16.91 35.33 -12.46
N SER A 38 -17.28 36.16 -13.46
CA SER A 38 -18.34 35.81 -14.41
C SER A 38 -17.93 34.67 -15.35
N ALA A 39 -16.68 34.66 -15.81
CA ALA A 39 -16.17 33.58 -16.65
C ALA A 39 -16.08 32.25 -15.89
N ALA A 40 -15.74 32.26 -14.60
CA ALA A 40 -15.76 31.06 -13.76
C ALA A 40 -17.19 30.55 -13.52
N ALA A 41 -18.14 31.44 -13.21
CA ALA A 41 -19.55 31.08 -13.05
C ALA A 41 -20.17 30.52 -14.34
N THR A 42 -19.90 31.15 -15.50
CA THR A 42 -20.33 30.68 -16.82
C THR A 42 -19.70 29.33 -17.18
N ARG A 43 -18.44 29.07 -16.80
CA ARG A 43 -17.80 27.76 -16.97
C ARG A 43 -18.48 26.68 -16.14
N ILE A 44 -18.85 26.97 -14.89
CA ILE A 44 -19.59 26.03 -14.02
C ILE A 44 -20.98 25.76 -14.61
N GLN A 45 -21.69 26.80 -15.06
CA GLN A 45 -23.01 26.66 -15.70
C GLN A 45 -22.96 25.85 -17.00
N HIS A 46 -21.86 25.93 -17.77
CA HIS A 46 -21.67 25.17 -19.01
C HIS A 46 -20.90 23.86 -18.83
N GLN A 47 -20.50 23.51 -17.60
CA GLN A 47 -19.72 22.30 -17.34
C GLN A 47 -20.50 21.05 -17.73
N ALA A 48 -21.78 20.97 -17.36
CA ALA A 48 -22.66 19.87 -17.74
C ALA A 48 -22.71 19.72 -19.26
N ARG A 49 -22.97 20.82 -19.98
CA ARG A 49 -23.02 20.83 -21.45
C ARG A 49 -21.70 20.43 -22.11
N TRP A 50 -20.56 20.85 -21.54
CA TRP A 50 -19.25 20.43 -22.04
C TRP A 50 -19.02 18.93 -21.82
N VAL A 51 -19.39 18.40 -20.64
CA VAL A 51 -19.32 16.96 -20.33
C VAL A 51 -20.23 16.16 -21.27
N ASP A 52 -21.46 16.61 -21.50
CA ASP A 52 -22.41 15.97 -22.42
C ASP A 52 -21.83 15.88 -23.84
N LEU A 53 -21.26 16.97 -24.35
CA LEU A 53 -20.60 16.98 -25.66
C LEU A 53 -19.38 16.04 -25.73
N GLN A 54 -18.64 15.86 -24.64
CA GLN A 54 -17.56 14.88 -24.59
C GLN A 54 -18.09 13.44 -24.62
N ILE A 55 -19.18 13.16 -23.90
CA ILE A 55 -19.86 11.86 -23.89
C ILE A 55 -20.40 11.54 -25.29
N GLU A 56 -21.10 12.48 -25.94
CA GLU A 56 -21.60 12.33 -27.31
C GLU A 56 -20.49 12.04 -28.31
N ARG A 57 -19.36 12.75 -28.22
CA ARG A 57 -18.19 12.50 -29.06
C ARG A 57 -17.55 11.15 -28.80
N ALA A 58 -17.47 10.72 -27.54
CA ALA A 58 -16.94 9.42 -27.16
C ALA A 58 -17.85 8.27 -27.63
N MET A 59 -19.18 8.44 -27.53
CA MET A 59 -20.15 7.52 -28.11
C MET A 59 -20.01 7.43 -29.63
N ALA A 60 -19.89 8.57 -30.32
CA ALA A 60 -19.74 8.61 -31.78
C ALA A 60 -18.43 7.97 -32.27
N ARG A 61 -17.37 7.99 -31.46
CA ARG A 61 -16.10 7.29 -31.75
C ARG A 61 -16.14 5.80 -31.44
N GLY A 62 -17.19 5.31 -30.79
CA GLY A 62 -17.26 3.93 -30.31
C GLY A 62 -16.35 3.67 -29.11
N ASP A 63 -15.95 4.70 -28.34
CA ASP A 63 -15.10 4.52 -27.14
C ASP A 63 -15.81 3.66 -26.05
N PHE A 64 -17.13 3.49 -26.17
CA PHE A 64 -17.96 2.63 -25.31
C PHE A 64 -18.31 1.26 -25.95
N ASP A 65 -17.81 0.97 -27.16
CA ASP A 65 -17.99 -0.32 -27.82
C ASP A 65 -16.95 -1.34 -27.33
N ASN A 66 -17.32 -2.62 -27.26
CA ASN A 66 -16.50 -3.73 -26.78
C ASN A 66 -15.91 -3.55 -25.37
N LEU A 67 -16.62 -2.83 -24.49
CA LEU A 67 -16.18 -2.66 -23.12
C LEU A 67 -16.02 -4.02 -22.41
N PRO A 68 -15.04 -4.15 -21.50
CA PRO A 68 -14.90 -5.34 -20.67
C PRO A 68 -16.19 -5.60 -19.89
N GLY A 69 -16.95 -6.62 -20.28
CA GLY A 69 -18.24 -6.96 -19.67
C GLY A 69 -19.48 -6.63 -20.52
N GLN A 70 -19.33 -5.98 -21.68
CA GLN A 70 -20.44 -5.72 -22.59
C GLN A 70 -21.11 -7.05 -23.01
N GLY A 71 -22.44 -7.12 -22.81
CA GLY A 71 -23.25 -8.31 -23.14
C GLY A 71 -23.05 -9.52 -22.22
N LYS A 72 -22.16 -9.46 -21.22
CA LYS A 72 -22.00 -10.55 -20.24
C LYS A 72 -23.07 -10.45 -19.15
N PRO A 73 -23.66 -11.57 -18.70
CA PRO A 73 -24.57 -11.55 -17.56
C PRO A 73 -23.83 -11.02 -16.32
N LEU A 74 -24.50 -10.18 -15.54
CA LEU A 74 -23.99 -9.72 -14.25
C LEU A 74 -23.85 -10.94 -13.33
N GLY A 75 -22.62 -11.34 -13.03
CA GLY A 75 -22.34 -12.60 -12.32
C GLY A 75 -22.89 -12.68 -10.89
N ASP A 76 -23.09 -11.53 -10.23
CA ASP A 76 -23.46 -11.45 -8.81
C ASP A 76 -24.93 -11.06 -8.57
N LEU A 77 -25.83 -11.31 -9.54
CA LEU A 77 -27.28 -11.16 -9.38
C LEU A 77 -27.81 -12.19 -8.36
N GLY A 78 -27.72 -11.87 -7.07
CA GLY A 78 -28.15 -12.75 -5.97
C GLY A 78 -27.44 -12.50 -4.64
N SER A 79 -26.37 -11.69 -4.64
CA SER A 79 -25.69 -11.31 -3.40
C SER A 79 -26.44 -10.17 -2.69
N PRO A 80 -26.40 -10.10 -1.34
CA PRO A 80 -26.96 -8.97 -0.60
C PRO A 80 -26.43 -7.63 -1.13
N TYR A 81 -27.26 -6.59 -1.18
CA TYR A 81 -26.86 -5.26 -1.63
C TYR A 81 -25.64 -4.78 -0.84
N ASP A 82 -24.50 -4.72 -1.51
CA ASP A 82 -23.23 -4.31 -0.95
C ASP A 82 -22.91 -2.90 -1.43
N ARG A 83 -22.90 -1.91 -0.52
CA ARG A 83 -22.56 -0.52 -0.86
C ARG A 83 -21.11 -0.37 -1.34
N ASP A 84 -20.24 -1.31 -0.96
CA ASP A 84 -18.80 -1.25 -1.23
C ASP A 84 -18.39 -2.17 -2.39
N TRP A 85 -19.35 -2.65 -3.21
CA TRP A 85 -19.08 -3.56 -4.32
C TRP A 85 -17.99 -3.04 -5.29
N TRP A 86 -18.02 -1.74 -5.58
CA TRP A 86 -17.07 -1.09 -6.47
C TRP A 86 -15.66 -0.99 -5.85
N LEU A 87 -15.59 -0.79 -4.52
CA LEU A 87 -14.32 -0.74 -3.78
C LEU A 87 -13.69 -2.13 -3.70
N LYS A 88 -14.48 -3.17 -3.44
CA LYS A 88 -14.02 -4.56 -3.47
C LYS A 88 -13.51 -4.94 -4.86
N LYS A 89 -14.24 -4.61 -5.93
CA LYS A 89 -13.79 -4.82 -7.31
C LYS A 89 -12.52 -4.02 -7.64
N LEU A 90 -12.36 -2.82 -7.10
CA LEU A 90 -11.17 -2.01 -7.30
C LEU A 90 -9.95 -2.60 -6.58
N ILE A 91 -10.11 -3.00 -5.32
CA ILE A 91 -9.06 -3.68 -4.54
C ILE A 91 -8.64 -4.99 -5.23
N GLU A 92 -9.60 -5.76 -5.73
CA GLU A 92 -9.36 -7.00 -6.47
C GLU A 92 -8.66 -6.74 -7.81
N ARG A 93 -9.14 -5.78 -8.60
CA ARG A 93 -8.58 -5.44 -9.93
C ARG A 93 -7.16 -4.90 -9.84
N GLU A 94 -6.92 -3.97 -8.93
CA GLU A 94 -5.63 -3.29 -8.77
C GLU A 94 -4.69 -4.02 -7.80
N GLN A 95 -5.11 -5.17 -7.25
CA GLN A 95 -4.37 -5.94 -6.24
C GLN A 95 -3.86 -5.04 -5.09
N ILE A 96 -4.71 -4.14 -4.59
CA ILE A 96 -4.29 -3.15 -3.60
C ILE A 96 -3.97 -3.85 -2.28
N THR A 97 -2.68 -3.99 -1.98
CA THR A 97 -2.19 -4.52 -0.71
C THR A 97 -1.94 -3.40 0.31
N GLY A 98 -2.15 -3.67 1.60
CA GLY A 98 -1.82 -2.73 2.68
C GLY A 98 -2.93 -1.74 3.09
N VAL A 99 -4.16 -1.94 2.62
CA VAL A 99 -5.36 -1.17 3.04
C VAL A 99 -6.06 -1.82 4.25
N LEU A 100 -5.58 -2.99 4.68
CA LEU A 100 -6.16 -3.70 5.82
C LEU A 100 -5.85 -2.91 7.10
N PRO A 101 -6.82 -2.83 8.04
CA PRO A 101 -6.53 -2.43 9.41
C PRO A 101 -5.34 -3.24 9.96
N GLU A 102 -4.46 -2.60 10.73
CA GLU A 102 -3.21 -3.20 11.23
C GLU A 102 -3.43 -4.58 11.89
N ALA A 103 -4.51 -4.74 12.64
CA ALA A 103 -4.87 -6.01 13.28
C ALA A 103 -5.10 -7.16 12.27
N LEU A 104 -5.70 -6.87 11.12
CA LEU A 104 -5.92 -7.87 10.07
C LEU A 104 -4.65 -8.10 9.25
N GLN A 105 -3.86 -7.04 9.00
CA GLN A 105 -2.57 -7.17 8.34
C GLN A 105 -1.63 -8.07 9.15
N LEU A 106 -1.55 -7.90 10.47
CA LEU A 106 -0.72 -8.75 11.34
C LEU A 106 -1.16 -10.21 11.34
N ARG A 107 -2.45 -10.51 11.20
CA ARG A 107 -2.93 -11.90 11.07
C ARG A 107 -2.52 -12.51 9.73
N LYS A 108 -2.60 -11.73 8.64
CA LYS A 108 -2.13 -12.17 7.33
C LYS A 108 -0.63 -12.44 7.36
N ASP A 109 0.14 -11.48 7.89
CA ASP A 109 1.59 -11.59 8.01
C ASP A 109 1.98 -12.80 8.87
N ASP A 110 1.25 -13.09 9.96
CA ASP A 110 1.47 -14.29 10.78
C ASP A 110 1.27 -15.58 9.97
N ALA A 111 0.23 -15.65 9.15
CA ALA A 111 -0.04 -16.81 8.30
C ALA A 111 1.01 -17.00 7.19
N GLU A 112 1.61 -15.91 6.71
CA GLU A 112 2.64 -15.93 5.64
C GLU A 112 4.07 -16.02 6.19
N LEU A 113 4.27 -15.82 7.49
CA LEU A 113 5.60 -15.69 8.09
C LEU A 113 6.46 -16.93 7.86
N ASP A 114 5.92 -18.14 8.03
CA ASP A 114 6.69 -19.38 7.84
C ASP A 114 7.24 -19.48 6.41
N ALA A 115 6.40 -19.18 5.41
CA ALA A 115 6.79 -19.19 4.01
C ALA A 115 7.80 -18.08 3.68
N LEU A 116 7.74 -16.94 4.38
CA LEU A 116 8.73 -15.88 4.25
C LEU A 116 10.08 -16.32 4.81
N LEU A 117 10.11 -16.92 6.00
CA LEU A 117 11.33 -17.41 6.64
C LEU A 117 12.00 -18.52 5.82
N ASP A 118 11.22 -19.37 5.16
CA ASP A 118 11.74 -20.47 4.34
C ASP A 118 12.49 -20.02 3.08
N ARG A 119 12.24 -18.78 2.63
CA ARG A 119 12.97 -18.16 1.52
C ARG A 119 14.33 -17.62 1.95
N GLU A 120 14.54 -17.41 3.24
CA GLU A 120 15.78 -16.86 3.76
C GLU A 120 16.85 -17.93 3.96
N SER A 121 18.09 -17.58 3.63
CA SER A 121 19.27 -18.45 3.77
C SER A 121 20.14 -18.09 4.97
N LEU A 122 19.95 -16.90 5.55
CA LEU A 122 20.75 -16.37 6.64
C LEU A 122 19.94 -16.30 7.92
N GLU A 123 20.45 -16.91 8.98
CA GLU A 123 19.81 -16.87 10.30
C GLU A 123 19.61 -15.45 10.84
N LYS A 124 20.61 -14.57 10.63
CA LYS A 124 20.51 -13.17 11.05
C LYS A 124 19.26 -12.51 10.46
N ARG A 125 18.95 -12.82 9.20
CA ARG A 125 17.79 -12.27 8.51
C ARG A 125 16.48 -12.83 9.06
N VAL A 126 16.44 -14.13 9.35
CA VAL A 126 15.30 -14.78 10.04
C VAL A 126 15.03 -14.10 11.38
N ARG A 127 16.06 -13.89 12.19
CA ARG A 127 15.97 -13.19 13.49
C ARG A 127 15.42 -11.78 13.33
N GLU A 128 15.96 -10.99 12.40
CA GLU A 128 15.49 -9.63 12.11
C GLU A 128 14.01 -9.58 11.70
N LEU A 129 13.55 -10.53 10.87
CA LEU A 129 12.17 -10.61 10.39
C LEU A 129 11.20 -10.92 11.54
N VAL A 130 11.52 -11.92 12.38
CA VAL A 130 10.68 -12.28 13.52
C VAL A 130 10.64 -11.15 14.56
N GLU A 131 11.79 -10.53 14.84
CA GLU A 131 11.83 -9.37 15.73
C GLU A 131 11.06 -8.16 15.17
N GLY A 132 11.17 -7.91 13.87
CA GLY A 132 10.41 -6.86 13.18
C GLY A 132 8.91 -7.09 13.27
N PHE A 133 8.47 -8.33 13.06
CA PHE A 133 7.08 -8.74 13.23
C PHE A 133 6.60 -8.53 14.68
N ASN A 134 7.38 -9.00 15.67
CA ASN A 134 7.05 -8.81 17.09
C ASN A 134 6.97 -7.33 17.48
N ARG A 135 7.89 -6.49 16.99
CA ARG A 135 7.85 -5.04 17.21
C ARG A 135 6.55 -4.44 16.69
N ARG A 136 6.12 -4.82 15.48
CA ARG A 136 4.85 -4.34 14.90
C ARG A 136 3.64 -4.75 15.74
N ILE A 137 3.58 -5.99 16.21
CA ILE A 137 2.52 -6.44 17.14
C ILE A 137 2.49 -5.57 18.41
N VAL A 138 3.66 -5.34 19.02
CA VAL A 138 3.75 -4.56 20.26
C VAL A 138 3.32 -3.11 20.03
N VAL A 139 3.75 -2.49 18.93
CA VAL A 139 3.33 -1.14 18.55
C VAL A 139 1.83 -1.08 18.30
N ALA A 140 1.29 -2.00 17.50
CA ALA A 140 -0.14 -2.04 17.18
C ALA A 140 -1.01 -2.20 18.43
N ARG A 141 -0.59 -3.02 19.40
CA ARG A 141 -1.28 -3.16 20.70
C ARG A 141 -1.21 -1.89 21.55
N ARG A 142 -0.14 -1.10 21.44
CA ARG A 142 0.07 0.13 22.20
C ARG A 142 -0.59 1.36 21.57
N GLN A 143 -0.88 1.31 20.27
CA GLN A 143 -1.30 2.47 19.49
C GLN A 143 -2.60 3.11 20.02
N LEU A 144 -3.47 2.38 20.74
CA LEU A 144 -4.73 2.88 21.36
C LEU A 144 -5.69 3.61 20.40
N GLN A 145 -5.45 3.60 19.09
CA GLN A 145 -6.16 4.43 18.10
C GLN A 145 -7.55 3.92 17.70
N GLY A 146 -8.18 3.07 18.51
CA GLY A 146 -9.43 2.42 18.15
C GLY A 146 -9.26 1.48 16.95
N GLY A 147 -10.24 0.60 16.74
CA GLY A 147 -10.22 -0.42 15.70
C GLY A 147 -10.24 -1.85 16.25
N PRO A 148 -10.27 -2.85 15.36
CA PRO A 148 -10.36 -4.25 15.76
C PRO A 148 -9.19 -4.65 16.68
N PRO A 149 -9.44 -5.45 17.73
CA PRO A 149 -8.41 -5.81 18.69
C PRO A 149 -7.29 -6.64 18.03
N VAL A 150 -6.04 -6.30 18.36
CA VAL A 150 -4.85 -7.04 17.91
C VAL A 150 -4.67 -8.30 18.77
N VAL A 151 -5.23 -9.41 18.31
CA VAL A 151 -5.15 -10.72 18.99
C VAL A 151 -3.94 -11.55 18.59
N THR A 152 -3.22 -11.18 17.52
CA THR A 152 -2.08 -11.95 16.99
C THR A 152 -0.96 -12.05 18.04
N PRO A 153 -0.49 -13.25 18.40
CA PRO A 153 0.56 -13.44 19.39
C PRO A 153 1.94 -13.09 18.83
N THR A 154 2.86 -12.67 19.70
CA THR A 154 4.29 -12.57 19.36
C THR A 154 4.90 -13.96 19.24
N ARG A 155 5.88 -14.12 18.35
CA ARG A 155 6.60 -15.39 18.17
C ARG A 155 7.93 -15.40 18.91
N ASP A 156 8.29 -16.56 19.44
CA ASP A 156 9.61 -16.76 20.06
C ASP A 156 10.68 -16.89 18.98
N VAL A 157 11.64 -15.96 19.01
CA VAL A 157 12.70 -15.85 17.99
C VAL A 157 13.55 -17.12 17.92
N GLU A 158 13.94 -17.67 19.06
CA GLU A 158 14.84 -18.82 19.11
C GLU A 158 14.11 -20.11 18.71
N GLN A 159 12.81 -20.22 19.03
CA GLN A 159 11.97 -21.31 18.52
C GLN A 159 11.84 -21.26 17.00
N GLU A 160 11.57 -20.08 16.42
CA GLU A 160 11.43 -19.93 14.97
C GLU A 160 12.75 -20.20 14.23
N VAL A 161 13.89 -19.75 14.78
CA VAL A 161 15.21 -20.07 14.21
C VAL A 161 15.48 -21.58 14.21
N ARG A 162 15.12 -22.30 15.30
CA ARG A 162 15.27 -23.77 15.34
C ARG A 162 14.42 -24.44 14.26
N ARG A 163 13.13 -24.10 14.17
CA ARG A 163 12.22 -24.66 13.15
C ARG A 163 12.71 -24.38 11.73
N TRP A 164 13.20 -23.16 11.47
CA TRP A 164 13.77 -22.80 10.19
C TRP A 164 15.01 -23.64 9.85
N ARG A 165 15.93 -23.84 10.81
CA ARG A 165 17.12 -24.69 10.61
C ARG A 165 16.72 -26.14 10.31
N GLU A 166 15.75 -26.68 11.03
CA GLU A 166 15.24 -28.03 10.78
C GLU A 166 14.71 -28.18 9.34
N ARG A 167 13.85 -27.25 8.89
CA ARG A 167 13.33 -27.25 7.51
C ARG A 167 14.43 -27.05 6.46
N LEU A 168 15.43 -26.22 6.76
CA LEU A 168 16.57 -26.02 5.87
C LEU A 168 17.40 -27.30 5.71
N ASP A 169 17.64 -28.01 6.81
CA ASP A 169 18.41 -29.26 6.80
C ASP A 169 17.64 -30.40 6.12
N GLU A 170 16.33 -30.49 6.32
CA GLU A 170 15.46 -31.41 5.57
C GLU A 170 15.54 -31.17 4.06
N ARG A 171 15.41 -29.90 3.63
CA ARG A 171 15.55 -29.52 2.21
C ARG A 171 16.94 -29.86 1.66
N ARG A 172 18.00 -29.63 2.42
CA ARG A 172 19.37 -29.97 2.02
C ARG A 172 19.53 -31.48 1.84
N ARG A 173 18.98 -32.30 2.75
CA ARG A 173 19.00 -33.76 2.64
C ARG A 173 18.22 -34.23 1.43
N ALA A 174 17.00 -33.73 1.23
CA ALA A 174 16.17 -34.07 0.07
C ALA A 174 16.85 -33.71 -1.26
N ASN A 175 17.49 -32.54 -1.34
CA ASN A 175 18.24 -32.12 -2.52
C ASN A 175 19.48 -33.00 -2.76
N ALA A 176 20.20 -33.39 -1.70
CA ALA A 176 21.34 -34.29 -1.81
C ALA A 176 20.92 -35.69 -2.30
N GLU A 177 19.79 -36.21 -1.83
CA GLU A 177 19.23 -37.48 -2.29
C GLU A 177 18.78 -37.40 -3.76
N ALA A 178 18.10 -36.31 -4.14
CA ALA A 178 17.71 -36.09 -5.53
C ALA A 178 18.94 -36.03 -6.45
N ALA A 179 19.99 -35.32 -6.05
CA ALA A 179 21.25 -35.23 -6.80
C ALA A 179 21.94 -36.59 -6.95
N ARG A 180 21.89 -37.45 -5.92
CA ARG A 180 22.41 -38.83 -5.98
C ARG A 180 21.63 -39.68 -6.98
N ARG A 181 20.29 -39.63 -6.92
CA ARG A 181 19.43 -40.36 -7.87
C ARG A 181 19.68 -39.94 -9.31
N THR A 182 19.78 -38.64 -9.57
CA THR A 182 20.08 -38.15 -10.92
C THR A 182 21.44 -38.63 -11.42
N ALA A 183 22.46 -38.65 -10.55
CA ALA A 183 23.79 -39.17 -10.90
C ALA A 183 23.77 -40.68 -11.18
N GLU A 184 23.06 -41.47 -10.38
CA GLU A 184 22.87 -42.92 -10.60
C GLU A 184 22.13 -43.21 -11.91
N GLU A 185 21.11 -42.42 -12.24
CA GLU A 185 20.39 -42.54 -13.50
C GLU A 185 21.26 -42.16 -14.70
N GLU A 186 22.05 -41.08 -14.60
CA GLU A 186 22.97 -40.64 -15.64
C GLU A 186 24.09 -41.67 -15.90
N THR A 187 24.69 -42.22 -14.84
CA THR A 187 25.70 -43.29 -14.97
C THR A 187 25.09 -44.53 -15.61
N THR A 188 23.89 -44.93 -15.20
CA THR A 188 23.17 -46.06 -15.80
C THR A 188 22.85 -45.83 -17.27
N ARG A 189 22.39 -44.61 -17.63
CA ARG A 189 22.09 -44.20 -19.01
C ARG A 189 23.34 -44.20 -19.87
N ARG A 190 24.47 -43.68 -19.35
CA ARG A 190 25.78 -43.71 -20.00
C ARG A 190 26.25 -45.15 -20.25
N GLY A 191 26.18 -46.02 -19.24
CA GLY A 191 26.56 -47.43 -19.39
C GLY A 191 25.69 -48.19 -20.40
N ARG A 192 24.38 -47.91 -20.46
CA ARG A 192 23.49 -48.47 -21.51
C ARG A 192 23.88 -47.99 -22.91
N ARG A 193 24.20 -46.71 -23.08
CA ARG A 193 24.64 -46.14 -24.36
C ARG A 193 25.93 -46.81 -24.84
N GLU A 194 26.94 -46.92 -23.98
CA GLU A 194 28.21 -47.58 -24.31
C GLU A 194 28.02 -49.05 -24.71
N ARG A 195 27.13 -49.78 -24.02
CA ARG A 195 26.80 -51.17 -24.40
C ARG A 195 26.12 -51.28 -25.77
N ARG A 196 25.25 -50.33 -26.13
CA ARG A 196 24.61 -50.29 -27.46
C ARG A 196 25.63 -49.99 -28.55
N GLU A 197 26.52 -49.02 -28.34
CA GLU A 197 27.59 -48.68 -29.28
C GLU A 197 28.51 -49.89 -29.50
N ARG A 198 28.98 -50.55 -28.44
CA ARG A 198 29.81 -51.78 -28.55
C ARG A 198 29.13 -52.95 -29.26
N ARG A 199 27.80 -53.03 -29.26
CA ARG A 199 27.03 -54.06 -30.01
C ARG A 199 26.84 -53.71 -31.48
N TRP A 200 26.91 -52.43 -31.84
CA TRP A 200 26.80 -51.98 -33.21
C TRP A 200 28.12 -52.20 -33.97
N TRP A 201 29.26 -51.90 -33.32
CA TRP A 201 30.60 -52.11 -33.88
C TRP A 201 31.03 -53.58 -34.07
N ARG A 202 30.34 -54.55 -33.45
CA ARG A 202 30.62 -56.00 -33.64
C ARG A 202 29.81 -56.65 -34.76
N ARG A 203 28.95 -55.88 -35.45
CA ARG A 203 28.11 -56.36 -36.55
C ARG A 203 28.53 -55.82 -37.92
N ALA A 204 29.59 -55.01 -37.97
CA ALA A 204 30.30 -54.60 -39.18
C ALA A 204 31.56 -55.47 -39.32
#